data_AF-A0A1H8U1G3-F1
#
_entry.id   AF-A0A1H8U1G3-F1
#
_cell.length_a   1.000
_cell.length_b   1.000
_cell.length_c   1.000
_cell.angle_alpha   90.00
_cell.angle_beta   90.00
_cell.angle_gamma   90.00
#
_symmetry.space_group_name_H-M   'P 1'
#
loop_
_entity.id
_entity.type
_entity.pdbx_description
1 polymer ?
#
loop_
_entity_poly.entity_id
_entity_poly.type
_entity_poly.pdbx_seq_one_letter_code
_entity_poly.pdbx_strand_id
1 'polypeptide(L)'
;MTTKPQLNDDLNLLPGLAALGLFVVLAAVFLQTEFGPPQGFPADASIVASIGYAMFNLDFGAVPGESFLVAFMVMAVTLDVAIDAAVYLAQREDEGSFLQSAASSARGAVTGEGVRTDGGADDTEGER
;
A
#
# COMPACT_ATOMS: atom_id res chain seq x y z
N MET A 1 15.43 -8.14 -42.06
CA MET A 1 14.63 -7.07 -42.68
C MET A 1 13.85 -6.39 -41.58
N THR A 2 14.17 -5.14 -41.26
CA THR A 2 13.45 -4.38 -40.22
C THR A 2 12.52 -3.40 -40.92
N THR A 3 11.21 -3.59 -40.73
CA THR A 3 10.19 -2.71 -41.29
C THR A 3 10.38 -1.31 -40.74
N LYS A 4 10.40 -0.31 -41.63
CA LYS A 4 10.56 1.10 -41.27
C LYS A 4 9.27 1.59 -40.58
N PRO A 5 9.36 2.31 -39.44
CA PRO A 5 8.17 2.85 -38.78
C PRO A 5 7.46 3.83 -39.72
N GLN A 6 6.18 3.58 -39.97
CA GLN A 6 5.31 4.46 -40.75
C GLN A 6 4.55 5.34 -39.76
N LEU A 7 4.47 6.64 -40.04
CA LEU A 7 3.62 7.55 -39.26
C LEU A 7 2.16 7.12 -39.48
N ASN A 8 1.38 7.11 -38.40
CA ASN A 8 -0.03 6.79 -38.48
C ASN A 8 -0.74 8.00 -39.10
N ASP A 9 -1.08 7.92 -40.39
CA ASP A 9 -1.68 9.01 -41.17
C ASP A 9 -3.16 9.25 -40.82
N ASP A 10 -3.76 8.41 -39.96
CA ASP A 10 -5.12 8.55 -39.44
C ASP A 10 -5.17 9.53 -38.24
N LEU A 11 -4.79 10.77 -38.52
CA LEU A 11 -4.81 11.86 -37.55
C LEU A 11 -6.26 12.27 -37.26
N ASN A 12 -6.82 11.77 -36.16
CA ASN A 12 -8.06 12.29 -35.60
C ASN A 12 -7.80 13.69 -35.03
N LEU A 13 -8.11 14.74 -35.80
CA LEU A 13 -7.92 16.14 -35.42
C LEU A 13 -8.96 16.64 -34.40
N LEU A 14 -10.05 15.90 -34.22
CA LEU A 14 -11.17 16.29 -33.35
C LEU A 14 -10.75 16.46 -31.87
N PRO A 15 -10.00 15.53 -31.24
CA PRO A 15 -9.49 15.72 -29.89
C PRO A 15 -8.49 16.88 -29.79
N GLY A 16 -7.67 17.10 -30.81
CA GLY A 16 -6.71 18.21 -30.86
C GLY A 16 -7.41 19.57 -30.89
N LEU A 17 -8.48 19.69 -31.70
CA LEU A 17 -9.30 20.89 -31.74
C LEU A 17 -10.06 21.11 -30.42
N ALA A 18 -10.55 20.05 -29.80
CA ALA A 18 -11.19 20.13 -28.48
C ALA A 18 -10.21 20.62 -27.40
N ALA A 19 -8.97 20.11 -27.39
CA ALA A 19 -7.93 20.58 -26.48
C ALA A 19 -7.57 22.05 -26.71
N LEU A 20 -7.47 22.48 -27.97
CA LEU A 20 -7.22 23.88 -28.31
C LEU A 20 -8.38 24.79 -27.84
N GLY A 21 -9.62 24.34 -28.03
CA GLY A 21 -10.80 25.04 -27.52
C GLY A 21 -10.76 25.20 -26.00
N LEU A 22 -10.47 24.11 -25.27
CA LEU A 22 -10.31 24.16 -23.81
C LEU A 22 -9.19 25.10 -23.39
N PHE A 23 -8.06 25.09 -24.09
CA PHE A 23 -6.95 25.99 -23.84
C PHE A 23 -7.35 27.46 -23.98
N VAL A 24 -8.07 27.81 -25.05
CA VAL A 24 -8.55 29.18 -25.26
C VAL A 24 -9.52 29.61 -24.15
N VAL A 25 -10.41 28.71 -23.71
CA VAL A 25 -11.32 28.99 -22.59
C VAL A 25 -10.53 29.26 -21.30
N LEU A 26 -9.57 28.41 -20.96
CA LEU A 26 -8.73 28.60 -19.77
C LEU A 26 -7.90 29.88 -19.85
N ALA A 27 -7.32 30.18 -21.01
CA ALA A 27 -6.59 31.42 -21.23
C ALA A 27 -7.50 32.65 -21.03
N ALA A 28 -8.70 32.62 -21.60
CA ALA A 28 -9.67 33.70 -21.44
C ALA A 28 -10.09 33.90 -19.97
N VAL A 29 -10.25 32.81 -19.20
CA VAL A 29 -10.53 32.87 -17.76
C VAL A 29 -9.35 33.50 -17.02
N PHE A 30 -8.13 33.02 -17.25
CA PHE A 30 -6.95 33.53 -16.53
C PHE A 30 -6.63 35.00 -16.84
N LEU A 31 -6.86 35.46 -18.07
CA LEU A 31 -6.65 36.86 -18.44
C LEU A 31 -7.73 37.80 -17.87
N GLN A 32 -8.95 37.30 -17.64
CA GLN A 32 -10.07 38.11 -17.13
C GLN A 32 -10.27 37.99 -15.62
N THR A 33 -9.65 37.01 -14.97
CA THR A 33 -9.79 36.83 -13.53
C THR A 33 -8.93 37.84 -12.80
N GLU A 34 -9.56 38.74 -12.08
CA GLU A 34 -8.90 39.59 -11.09
C GLU A 34 -8.94 38.90 -9.73
N PHE A 35 -7.77 38.72 -9.12
CA PHE A 35 -7.71 38.29 -7.73
C PHE A 35 -7.88 39.51 -6.83
N GLY A 36 -8.79 39.40 -5.85
CA GLY A 36 -8.93 40.41 -4.81
C GLY A 36 -7.67 40.52 -3.92
N PRO A 37 -7.69 41.42 -2.92
CA PRO A 37 -6.59 41.49 -1.95
C PRO A 37 -6.34 40.12 -1.30
N PRO A 38 -5.08 39.76 -1.01
CA PRO A 38 -4.75 38.47 -0.44
C PRO A 38 -5.50 38.29 0.89
N GLN A 39 -6.42 37.33 0.91
CA GLN A 39 -7.09 36.90 2.14
C GLN A 39 -6.18 35.86 2.81
N GLY A 40 -5.43 36.31 3.82
CA GLY A 40 -4.73 35.42 4.72
C GLY A 40 -5.67 34.76 5.72
N PHE A 41 -5.18 33.77 6.47
CA PHE A 41 -5.91 33.25 7.61
C PHE A 41 -5.88 34.24 8.78
N PRO A 42 -6.90 34.22 9.67
CA PRO A 42 -6.87 35.02 10.89
C PRO A 42 -5.58 34.76 11.69
N ALA A 43 -5.02 35.79 12.32
CA ALA A 43 -3.75 35.69 13.05
C ALA A 43 -3.78 34.64 14.18
N ASP A 44 -4.96 34.41 14.75
CA ASP A 44 -5.17 33.48 15.87
C ASP A 44 -5.63 32.08 15.40
N ALA A 45 -5.79 31.86 14.09
CA ALA A 45 -6.24 30.59 13.55
C ALA A 45 -5.06 29.62 13.33
N SER A 46 -5.03 28.54 14.11
CA SER A 46 -4.05 27.47 13.89
C SER A 46 -4.46 26.59 12.70
N ILE A 47 -3.69 26.69 11.61
CA ILE A 47 -3.86 25.86 10.42
C ILE A 47 -3.56 24.40 10.73
N VAL A 48 -2.50 24.15 11.50
CA VAL A 48 -2.10 22.79 11.89
C VAL A 48 -3.21 22.11 12.70
N ALA A 49 -3.82 22.83 13.65
CA ALA A 49 -4.94 22.30 14.42
C ALA A 49 -6.16 22.02 13.53
N SER A 50 -6.50 22.96 12.63
CA SER A 50 -7.63 22.81 11.71
C SER A 50 -7.44 21.63 10.75
N ILE A 51 -6.22 21.39 10.26
CA ILE A 51 -5.87 20.20 9.48
C ILE A 51 -6.07 18.94 10.32
N GLY A 52 -5.57 18.92 11.57
CA GLY A 52 -5.75 17.80 12.48
C GLY A 52 -7.23 17.48 12.73
N TYR A 53 -8.07 18.49 12.93
CA TYR A 53 -9.52 18.31 13.07
C TYR A 53 -10.16 17.77 11.79
N ALA A 54 -9.78 18.27 10.62
CA ALA A 54 -10.27 17.80 9.33
C ALA A 54 -9.88 16.32 9.03
N MET A 55 -8.70 15.87 9.49
CA MET A 55 -8.28 14.46 9.37
C MET A 55 -9.18 13.48 10.11
N PHE A 56 -9.79 13.93 11.22
CA PHE A 56 -10.67 13.10 12.05
C PHE A 56 -12.15 13.47 11.93
N ASN A 57 -12.51 14.32 10.95
CA ASN A 57 -13.88 14.80 10.75
C ASN A 57 -14.47 15.51 11.99
N LEU A 58 -13.67 16.36 12.65
CA LEU A 58 -14.04 17.11 13.84
C LEU A 58 -14.34 18.58 13.50
N ASP A 59 -15.44 19.11 14.03
CA ASP A 59 -15.89 20.48 13.76
C ASP A 59 -15.38 21.50 14.79
N PHE A 60 -14.06 21.50 15.01
CA PHE A 60 -13.38 22.40 15.95
C PHE A 60 -12.35 23.32 15.26
N GLY A 61 -12.24 23.24 13.94
CA GLY A 61 -11.29 24.03 13.15
C GLY A 61 -11.68 25.50 13.09
N ALA A 62 -10.71 26.38 13.37
CA ALA A 62 -10.86 27.82 13.14
C ALA A 62 -10.91 28.16 11.64
N VAL A 63 -10.40 27.26 10.80
CA VAL A 63 -10.43 27.35 9.34
C VAL A 63 -11.32 26.24 8.78
N PRO A 64 -12.35 26.57 7.97
CA PRO A 64 -13.19 25.58 7.30
C PRO A 64 -12.36 24.67 6.38
N GLY A 65 -12.63 23.37 6.41
CA GLY A 65 -11.96 22.39 5.57
C GLY A 65 -12.85 21.17 5.30
N GLU A 66 -12.58 20.48 4.20
CA GLU A 66 -13.22 19.20 3.90
C GLU A 66 -12.65 18.07 4.76
N SER A 67 -13.42 17.01 4.94
CA SER A 67 -13.00 15.83 5.70
C SER A 67 -11.95 15.03 4.96
N PHE A 68 -10.84 14.69 5.64
CA PHE A 68 -9.81 13.79 5.14
C PHE A 68 -9.85 12.41 5.81
N LEU A 69 -10.93 12.08 6.51
CA LEU A 69 -11.03 10.84 7.29
C LEU A 69 -10.79 9.58 6.46
N VAL A 70 -11.36 9.53 5.25
CA VAL A 70 -11.19 8.38 4.35
C VAL A 70 -9.73 8.26 3.91
N ALA A 71 -9.11 9.37 3.51
CA ALA A 71 -7.69 9.38 3.11
C ALA A 71 -6.78 8.96 4.27
N PHE A 72 -7.05 9.45 5.49
CA PHE A 72 -6.35 9.04 6.71
C PHE A 72 -6.48 7.53 6.96
N MET A 73 -7.68 6.98 6.83
CA MET A 73 -7.93 5.55 7.01
C MET A 73 -7.21 4.70 5.96
N VAL A 74 -7.23 5.12 4.69
CA VAL A 74 -6.49 4.45 3.61
C VAL A 74 -4.99 4.46 3.89
N MET A 75 -4.44 5.60 4.32
CA MET A 75 -3.04 5.70 4.72
C MET A 75 -2.72 4.78 5.90
N ALA A 76 -3.57 4.71 6.92
CA ALA A 76 -3.37 3.83 8.06
C ALA A 76 -3.28 2.36 7.64
N VAL A 77 -4.24 1.86 6.86
CA VAL A 77 -4.24 0.49 6.34
C VAL A 77 -3.06 0.24 5.40
N THR A 78 -2.73 1.21 4.54
CA THR A 78 -1.60 1.08 3.62
C THR A 78 -0.27 0.99 4.36
N LEU A 79 -0.07 1.80 5.40
CA LEU A 79 1.14 1.78 6.22
C LEU A 79 1.28 0.47 7.00
N ASP A 80 0.18 -0.05 7.53
CA ASP A 80 0.14 -1.35 8.21
C ASP A 80 0.62 -2.48 7.28
N VAL A 81 -0.03 -2.60 6.11
CA VAL A 81 0.34 -3.59 5.09
C VAL A 81 1.76 -3.37 4.56
N ALA A 82 2.20 -2.12 4.41
CA ALA A 82 3.55 -1.81 3.92
C ALA A 82 4.63 -2.26 4.90
N ILE A 83 4.40 -2.10 6.20
CA ILE A 83 5.34 -2.58 7.24
C ILE A 83 5.36 -4.10 7.26
N ASP A 84 4.20 -4.76 7.24
CA ASP A 84 4.11 -6.22 7.22
C ASP A 84 4.78 -6.80 5.96
N ALA A 85 4.54 -6.20 4.80
CA ALA A 85 5.18 -6.59 3.55
C ALA A 85 6.69 -6.35 3.60
N ALA A 86 7.15 -5.24 4.16
CA ALA A 86 8.57 -4.95 4.31
C ALA A 86 9.26 -5.97 5.23
N VAL A 87 8.62 -6.35 6.34
CA VAL A 87 9.13 -7.38 7.25
C VAL A 87 9.15 -8.76 6.58
N TYR A 88 8.06 -9.15 5.92
CA TYR A 88 7.97 -10.41 5.19
C TYR A 88 9.04 -10.52 4.10
N LEU A 89 9.27 -9.45 3.33
CA LEU A 89 10.31 -9.40 2.29
C LEU A 89 11.73 -9.34 2.86
N ALA A 90 11.92 -8.76 4.04
CA ALA A 90 13.21 -8.71 4.72
C ALA A 90 13.60 -10.08 5.29
N GLN A 91 12.61 -10.93 5.60
CA GLN A 91 12.86 -12.28 6.07
C GLN A 91 13.50 -13.10 4.95
N ARG A 92 14.75 -13.51 5.17
CA ARG A 92 15.40 -14.51 4.31
C ARG A 92 14.97 -15.88 4.79
N GLU A 93 14.49 -16.69 3.86
CA GLU A 93 14.35 -18.10 4.11
C GLU A 93 15.76 -18.69 4.22
N ASP A 94 16.14 -19.18 5.39
CA ASP A 94 17.32 -20.03 5.50
C ASP A 94 16.99 -21.31 4.71
N GLU A 95 17.40 -21.37 3.44
CA GLU A 95 17.29 -22.56 2.57
C GLU A 95 17.91 -23.81 3.22
N GLY A 96 18.74 -23.61 4.25
CA GLY A 96 19.25 -24.66 5.12
C GLY A 96 18.20 -25.30 6.02
N SER A 97 17.13 -24.64 6.45
CA SER A 97 16.16 -25.17 7.43
C SER A 97 15.38 -26.38 6.89
N PHE A 98 14.80 -26.26 5.70
CA PHE A 98 14.05 -27.35 5.06
C PHE A 98 14.99 -28.46 4.56
N LEU A 99 16.13 -28.10 3.97
CA LEU A 99 17.12 -29.10 3.54
C LEU A 99 17.78 -29.80 4.72
N GLN A 100 17.97 -29.14 5.86
CA GLN A 100 18.56 -29.73 7.07
C GLN A 100 17.53 -30.55 7.85
N SER A 101 16.24 -30.22 7.81
CA SER A 101 15.16 -31.08 8.34
C SER A 101 14.89 -32.30 7.45
N ALA A 102 14.93 -32.13 6.13
CA ALA A 102 14.84 -33.23 5.17
C ALA A 102 16.09 -34.12 5.24
N ALA A 103 17.28 -33.54 5.34
CA ALA A 103 18.54 -34.28 5.48
C ALA A 103 18.68 -34.95 6.84
N SER A 104 18.19 -34.36 7.94
CA SER A 104 18.16 -35.02 9.25
C SER A 104 17.18 -36.20 9.26
N SER A 105 16.01 -36.05 8.63
CA SER A 105 15.03 -37.14 8.45
C SER A 105 15.59 -38.26 7.57
N ALA A 106 16.23 -37.93 6.45
CA ALA A 106 16.87 -38.90 5.57
C ALA A 106 18.07 -39.58 6.24
N ARG A 107 18.85 -38.85 7.03
CA ARG A 107 19.98 -39.40 7.79
C ARG A 107 19.48 -40.36 8.88
N GLY A 108 18.40 -40.04 9.58
CA GLY A 108 17.75 -40.94 10.55
C GLY A 108 17.21 -42.22 9.91
N ALA A 109 16.72 -42.15 8.67
CA ALA A 109 16.30 -43.32 7.91
C ALA A 109 17.48 -44.21 7.46
N VAL A 110 18.65 -43.62 7.20
CA VAL A 110 19.86 -44.33 6.72
C VAL A 110 20.70 -44.89 7.86
N THR A 111 20.82 -44.19 8.99
CA THR A 111 21.63 -44.67 10.14
C THR A 111 20.96 -45.78 10.92
N GLY A 112 19.71 -46.14 10.60
CA GLY A 112 19.01 -47.22 11.28
C GLY A 112 18.93 -47.00 12.79
N GLU A 113 18.93 -45.74 13.24
CA GLU A 113 18.59 -45.43 14.62
C GLU A 113 17.09 -45.53 14.70
N GLY A 114 16.63 -46.78 14.83
CA GLY A 114 15.25 -47.14 14.99
C GLY A 114 14.65 -46.20 16.02
N VAL A 115 13.61 -45.48 15.60
CA VAL A 115 12.68 -44.85 16.51
C VAL A 115 12.32 -45.93 17.52
N ARG A 116 12.88 -45.84 18.72
CA ARG A 116 12.33 -46.52 19.87
C ARG A 116 11.01 -45.84 20.12
N THR A 117 9.97 -46.31 19.43
CA THR A 117 8.61 -46.16 19.91
C THR A 117 8.55 -47.11 21.11
N ASP A 118 8.78 -46.61 22.31
CA ASP A 118 8.37 -47.28 23.54
C ASP A 118 6.84 -47.24 23.63
N GLY A 119 6.19 -47.88 22.65
CA GLY A 119 4.79 -48.26 22.72
C GLY A 119 4.64 -49.36 23.76
N GLY A 120 4.81 -49.01 25.04
CA GLY A 120 4.45 -49.84 26.18
C GLY A 120 3.02 -49.49 26.57
N ALA A 121 2.06 -50.22 26.00
CA ALA A 121 0.76 -50.41 26.59
C ALA A 121 0.61 -51.90 26.86
N ASP A 122 0.71 -52.31 28.13
CA ASP A 122 -0.22 -53.29 28.71
C ASP A 122 -0.07 -53.33 30.24
N ASP A 123 -0.95 -52.59 30.93
CA ASP A 123 -1.16 -52.70 32.37
C ASP A 123 -2.24 -53.78 32.58
N THR A 124 -1.98 -55.02 32.16
CA THR A 124 -2.76 -56.17 32.64
C THR A 124 -2.28 -56.56 34.02
N GLU A 125 -2.75 -55.85 35.05
CA GLU A 125 -2.79 -56.38 36.41
C GLU A 125 -4.19 -56.20 37.00
N GLY A 126 -5.05 -57.12 36.62
CA GLY A 126 -6.15 -57.57 37.46
C GLY A 126 -6.03 -59.06 37.65
N GLU A 127 -5.40 -59.51 38.73
CA GLU A 127 -5.72 -60.80 39.36
C GLU A 127 -5.27 -60.88 40.84
N ARG A 128 -6.28 -60.72 41.71
CA ARG A 128 -6.49 -61.32 43.05
C ARG A 128 -5.79 -60.75 44.27
#